data_AF-A0A2J6HP41-F1
#
_entry.id   AF-A0A2J6HP41-F1
#
_cell.length_a   1.000
_cell.length_b   1.000
_cell.length_c   1.000
_cell.angle_alpha   90.00
_cell.angle_beta   90.00
_cell.angle_gamma   90.00
#
_symmetry.space_group_name_H-M   'P 1'
#
loop_
_entity.id
_entity.type
_entity.pdbx_description
1 polymer ?
#
loop_
_entity_poly.entity_id
_entity_poly.type
_entity_poly.pdbx_seq_one_letter_code
_entity_poly.pdbx_strand_id
1 'polypeptide(L)'
;MNFLAHMLLAGEIPEHRLGNFIADHVKGKAIETYSPLIREGIIHHRKIDAFTDTHEVFRHTVSVIRPELGRYSAVAADMFYDHFLAKYWQNYSDENRLAFTHKVYASLQ
;
A
#
# COMPACT_ATOMS: atom_id res chain seq x y z
N MET A 1 -4.91 -0.22 -5.01
CA MET A 1 -5.01 -1.13 -3.84
C MET A 1 -4.01 -2.26 -3.93
N ASN A 2 -2.94 -2.10 -3.18
CA ASN A 2 -1.75 -2.94 -2.96
C ASN A 2 -1.47 -2.97 -1.44
N PHE A 3 -2.43 -3.47 -0.66
CA PHE A 3 -2.38 -3.43 0.81
C PHE A 3 -1.13 -4.07 1.40
N LEU A 4 -0.66 -5.19 0.83
CA LEU A 4 0.52 -5.88 1.35
C LEU A 4 1.76 -5.01 1.21
N ALA A 5 1.95 -4.39 0.04
CA ALA A 5 3.06 -3.47 -0.19
C ALA A 5 3.00 -2.26 0.76
N HIS A 6 1.83 -1.66 0.95
CA HIS A 6 1.67 -0.52 1.85
C HIS A 6 1.99 -0.89 3.29
N MET A 7 1.50 -2.03 3.78
CA MET A 7 1.77 -2.47 5.14
C MET A 7 3.24 -2.84 5.34
N LEU A 8 3.88 -3.44 4.34
CA LEU A 8 5.32 -3.74 4.39
C LEU A 8 6.15 -2.45 4.46
N LEU A 9 5.81 -1.44 3.67
CA LEU A 9 6.54 -0.17 3.62
C LEU A 9 6.20 0.80 4.77
N ALA A 10 5.06 0.61 5.44
CA ALA A 10 4.64 1.46 6.55
C ALA A 10 5.47 1.29 7.83
N GLY A 11 6.33 0.28 7.92
CA GLY A 11 7.15 0.02 9.11
C GLY A 11 6.36 -0.54 10.30
N GLU A 12 6.93 -0.44 11.51
CA GLU A 12 6.46 -1.17 12.70
C GLU A 12 5.67 -0.34 13.72
N ILE A 13 5.65 0.99 13.59
CA ILE A 13 4.95 1.87 14.53
C ILE A 13 3.42 1.73 14.32
N PRO A 14 2.63 1.26 15.31
CA PRO A 14 1.21 0.96 15.11
C PRO A 14 0.37 2.15 14.62
N GLU A 15 0.54 3.33 15.23
CA GLU A 15 -0.18 4.54 14.82
C GLU A 15 0.14 4.97 13.38
N HIS A 16 1.42 4.89 13.00
CA HIS A 16 1.84 5.20 11.64
C HIS A 16 1.28 4.17 10.64
N ARG A 17 1.30 2.88 10.98
CA ARG A 17 0.70 1.82 10.16
C ARG A 17 -0.81 2.01 10.01
N LEU A 18 -1.51 2.36 11.09
CA LEU A 18 -2.93 2.70 11.07
C LEU A 18 -3.20 3.88 10.13
N GLY A 19 -2.42 4.96 10.25
CA GLY A 19 -2.50 6.12 9.35
C GLY A 19 -2.31 5.74 7.89
N ASN A 20 -1.31 4.89 7.60
CA ASN A 20 -1.07 4.40 6.26
C ASN A 20 -2.26 3.58 5.73
N PHE A 21 -2.88 2.75 6.58
CA PHE A 21 -4.02 1.91 6.22
C PHE A 21 -5.29 2.71 5.91
N ILE A 22 -5.60 3.76 6.70
CA ILE A 22 -6.84 4.52 6.55
C ILE A 22 -6.76 5.67 5.53
N ALA A 23 -5.60 5.90 4.91
CA ALA A 23 -5.29 7.10 4.15
C ALA A 23 -6.32 7.44 3.05
N ASP A 24 -6.79 6.44 2.30
CA ASP A 24 -7.80 6.60 1.24
C ASP A 24 -9.14 7.15 1.75
N HIS A 25 -9.44 6.90 3.03
CA HIS A 25 -10.67 7.34 3.68
C HIS A 25 -10.53 8.75 4.29
N VAL A 26 -9.31 9.29 4.37
CA VAL A 26 -9.03 10.61 4.96
C VAL A 26 -8.85 11.65 3.87
N LYS A 27 -9.82 12.56 3.73
CA LYS A 27 -9.86 13.58 2.67
C LYS A 27 -9.60 14.99 3.20
N GLY A 28 -8.86 15.78 2.42
CA GLY A 28 -8.64 17.21 2.69
C GLY A 28 -8.08 17.48 4.09
N LYS A 29 -8.67 18.46 4.78
CA LYS A 29 -8.23 18.90 6.12
C LYS A 29 -8.57 17.91 7.24
N ALA A 30 -9.32 16.83 6.98
CA ALA A 30 -9.61 15.81 7.99
C ALA A 30 -8.32 15.16 8.55
N ILE A 31 -7.22 15.21 7.81
CA ILE A 31 -5.91 14.78 8.33
C ILE A 31 -5.51 15.52 9.62
N GLU A 32 -5.92 16.78 9.79
CA GLU A 32 -5.56 17.62 10.93
C GLU A 32 -6.20 17.18 12.25
N THR A 33 -7.16 16.25 12.23
CA THR A 33 -7.83 15.73 13.44
C THR A 33 -7.09 14.54 14.06
N TYR A 34 -6.08 13.98 13.38
CA TYR A 34 -5.38 12.77 13.84
C TYR A 34 -4.12 13.09 14.66
N SER A 35 -3.57 12.09 15.36
CA SER A 35 -2.27 12.22 16.04
C SER A 35 -1.14 12.46 15.03
N PRO A 36 0.00 13.06 15.42
CA PRO A 36 1.14 13.28 14.52
C PRO A 36 1.58 12.02 13.77
N LEU A 37 1.68 10.87 14.45
CA LEU A 37 2.11 9.61 13.84
C LEU A 37 1.10 9.07 12.83
N ILE A 38 -0.20 9.17 13.12
CA ILE A 38 -1.25 8.79 12.16
C ILE A 38 -1.18 9.70 10.92
N ARG A 39 -0.96 11.02 11.09
CA ARG A 39 -0.80 11.94 9.96
C ARG A 39 0.40 11.57 9.10
N GLU A 40 1.53 11.26 9.72
CA GLU A 40 2.73 10.80 9.02
C GLU A 40 2.44 9.54 8.21
N GLY A 41 1.72 8.58 8.79
CA GLY A 41 1.25 7.38 8.10
C GLY A 41 0.41 7.67 6.85
N ILE A 42 -0.57 8.58 6.99
CA ILE A 42 -1.43 9.01 5.87
C ILE A 42 -0.60 9.67 4.76
N ILE A 43 0.34 10.55 5.13
CA ILE A 43 1.23 11.22 4.19
C ILE A 43 2.13 10.19 3.50
N HIS A 44 2.63 9.20 4.25
CA HIS A 44 3.48 8.15 3.71
C HIS A 44 2.74 7.29 2.68
N HIS A 45 1.50 6.87 2.95
CA HIS A 45 0.67 6.18 1.96
C HIS A 45 0.59 6.95 0.64
N ARG A 46 0.24 8.24 0.72
CA ARG A 46 0.13 9.11 -0.47
C ARG A 46 1.46 9.27 -1.21
N LYS A 47 2.60 9.22 -0.50
CA LYS A 47 3.93 9.25 -1.12
C LYS A 47 4.24 7.95 -1.87
N ILE A 48 3.82 6.80 -1.33
CA ILE A 48 3.95 5.51 -2.01
C ILE A 48 3.13 5.55 -3.30
N ASP A 49 1.85 5.93 -3.24
CA ASP A 49 0.99 6.03 -4.43
C ASP A 49 1.54 7.00 -5.46
N ALA A 50 1.93 8.20 -5.03
CA ALA A 50 2.48 9.21 -5.94
C ALA A 50 3.75 8.71 -6.64
N PHE A 51 4.59 7.96 -5.93
CA PHE A 51 5.77 7.33 -6.51
C PHE A 51 5.38 6.24 -7.52
N THR A 52 4.49 5.32 -7.16
CA THR A 52 4.11 4.19 -8.04
C THR A 52 3.33 4.64 -9.26
N ASP A 53 2.35 5.52 -9.10
CA ASP A 53 1.47 5.99 -10.19
C ASP A 53 2.24 6.79 -11.24
N THR A 54 3.32 7.46 -10.83
CA THR A 54 4.19 8.22 -11.74
C THR A 54 5.33 7.40 -12.33
N HIS A 55 5.58 6.20 -11.81
CA HIS A 55 6.67 5.35 -12.27
C HIS A 55 6.41 4.78 -13.67
N GLU A 56 7.41 4.82 -14.55
CA GLU A 56 7.27 4.37 -15.94
C GLU A 56 6.86 2.91 -16.06
N VAL A 57 7.42 2.03 -15.23
CA VAL A 57 7.08 0.59 -15.21
C VAL A 57 5.61 0.36 -14.84
N PHE A 58 5.06 1.13 -13.89
CA PHE A 58 3.66 1.02 -13.52
C PHE A 58 2.75 1.46 -14.67
N ARG A 59 3.03 2.64 -15.24
CA ARG A 59 2.27 3.17 -16.38
C ARG A 59 2.34 2.26 -17.60
N HIS A 60 3.49 1.67 -17.87
CA HIS A 60 3.65 0.67 -18.93
C HIS A 60 2.79 -0.56 -18.66
N THR A 61 2.85 -1.12 -17.46
CA THR A 61 2.03 -2.28 -17.06
C THR A 61 0.54 -2.00 -17.24
N VAL A 62 0.07 -0.85 -16.76
CA VAL A 62 -1.32 -0.41 -16.94
C VAL A 62 -1.68 -0.29 -18.41
N SER A 63 -0.79 0.28 -19.24
CA SER A 63 -1.02 0.42 -20.69
C SER A 63 -1.13 -0.94 -21.39
N VAL A 64 -0.34 -1.93 -20.99
CA VAL A 64 -0.33 -3.27 -21.58
C VAL A 64 -1.65 -4.00 -21.34
N ILE A 65 -2.21 -3.89 -20.14
CA ILE A 65 -3.44 -4.63 -19.75
C ILE A 65 -4.74 -3.83 -19.97
N ARG A 66 -4.61 -2.58 -20.45
CA ARG A 66 -5.75 -1.68 -20.69
C ARG A 66 -6.72 -2.14 -21.75
N PRO A 67 -6.29 -2.72 -22.88
CA PRO A 67 -7.22 -3.23 -23.89
C PRO A 67 -8.23 -4.24 -23.35
N GLU A 68 -7.83 -5.04 -22.34
CA GLU A 68 -8.64 -6.11 -21.77
C GLU A 68 -9.45 -5.64 -20.54
N LEU A 69 -8.85 -4.81 -19.68
CA LEU A 69 -9.41 -4.46 -18.36
C LEU A 69 -9.98 -3.03 -18.29
N GLY A 70 -9.73 -2.20 -19.29
CA GLY A 70 -10.27 -0.85 -19.40
C GLY A 70 -9.97 0.02 -18.19
N ARG A 71 -11.00 0.55 -17.54
CA ARG A 71 -10.86 1.42 -16.34
C ARG A 71 -10.30 0.72 -15.11
N TYR A 72 -10.34 -0.61 -15.08
CA TYR A 72 -9.90 -1.41 -13.92
C TYR A 72 -8.42 -1.78 -13.98
N SER A 73 -7.72 -1.38 -15.04
CA SER A 73 -6.32 -1.74 -15.29
C SER A 73 -5.37 -1.34 -14.16
N ALA A 74 -5.52 -0.13 -13.59
CA ALA A 74 -4.69 0.31 -12.46
C ALA A 74 -4.92 -0.57 -11.22
N VAL A 75 -6.17 -0.84 -10.87
CA VAL A 75 -6.52 -1.71 -9.74
C VAL A 75 -6.00 -3.14 -9.97
N ALA A 76 -6.12 -3.66 -11.18
CA ALA A 76 -5.59 -4.98 -11.53
C ALA A 76 -4.06 -5.03 -11.45
N ALA A 77 -3.37 -3.98 -11.90
CA ALA A 77 -1.92 -3.87 -11.76
C ALA A 77 -1.50 -3.92 -10.29
N ASP A 78 -2.19 -3.20 -9.41
CA ASP A 78 -1.91 -3.24 -7.97
C ASP A 78 -2.09 -4.64 -7.38
N MET A 79 -3.18 -5.34 -7.75
CA MET A 79 -3.43 -6.71 -7.33
C MET A 79 -2.33 -7.67 -7.83
N PHE A 80 -1.84 -7.47 -9.06
CA PHE A 80 -0.74 -8.26 -9.59
C PHE A 80 0.56 -8.00 -8.84
N TYR A 81 0.88 -6.75 -8.51
CA TYR A 81 2.07 -6.43 -7.73
C TYR A 81 2.01 -7.03 -6.33
N ASP A 82 0.88 -6.92 -5.62
CA ASP A 82 0.71 -7.57 -4.32
C ASP A 82 0.79 -9.10 -4.43
N HIS A 83 0.26 -9.69 -5.51
CA HIS A 83 0.40 -11.12 -5.76
C HIS A 83 1.87 -11.53 -5.94
N PHE A 84 2.63 -10.80 -6.76
CA PHE A 84 4.05 -11.10 -6.97
C PHE A 84 4.88 -10.84 -5.72
N LEU A 85 4.58 -9.78 -4.96
CA LEU A 85 5.19 -9.54 -3.65
C LEU A 85 4.92 -10.71 -2.69
N ALA A 86 3.68 -11.18 -2.63
CA ALA A 86 3.31 -12.30 -1.78
C ALA A 86 3.95 -13.62 -2.23
N LYS A 87 4.13 -13.83 -3.54
CA LYS A 87 4.75 -15.02 -4.13
C LYS A 87 6.26 -15.04 -3.91
N TYR A 88 6.92 -13.89 -4.06
CA TYR A 88 8.37 -13.73 -3.94
C TYR A 88 8.79 -13.04 -2.64
N TRP A 89 7.99 -13.20 -1.58
CA TRP A 89 8.12 -12.47 -0.33
C TRP A 89 9.54 -12.48 0.26
N GLN A 90 10.21 -13.63 0.21
CA GLN A 90 11.56 -13.81 0.75
C GLN A 90 12.65 -12.97 0.03
N ASN A 91 12.33 -12.37 -1.12
CA ASN A 91 13.24 -11.44 -1.79
C ASN A 91 13.16 -10.02 -1.20
N TYR A 92 12.14 -9.72 -0.40
CA TYR A 92 11.83 -8.38 0.10
C TYR A 92 11.75 -8.28 1.63
N SER A 93 11.62 -9.42 2.33
CA SER A 93 11.57 -9.47 3.78
C SER A 93 12.09 -10.81 4.29
N ASP A 94 12.89 -10.75 5.37
CA ASP A 94 13.36 -11.93 6.10
C ASP A 94 12.28 -12.52 7.04
N GLU A 95 11.20 -11.77 7.29
CA GLU A 95 10.09 -12.24 8.13
C GLU A 95 9.25 -13.27 7.37
N ASN A 96 8.65 -14.23 8.07
CA ASN A 96 7.66 -15.10 7.44
C ASN A 96 6.40 -14.29 7.06
N ARG A 97 5.93 -14.41 5.81
CA ARG A 97 4.76 -13.68 5.31
C ARG A 97 3.51 -13.84 6.20
N LEU A 98 3.21 -15.06 6.64
CA LEU A 98 2.02 -15.30 7.49
C LEU A 98 2.17 -14.64 8.85
N ALA A 99 3.36 -14.76 9.47
CA ALA A 99 3.67 -14.08 10.72
C ALA A 99 3.51 -12.55 10.59
N PHE A 100 4.06 -11.96 9.52
CA PHE A 100 3.91 -10.55 9.21
C PHE A 100 2.43 -10.15 9.09
N THR A 101 1.64 -10.88 8.28
CA THR A 101 0.22 -10.56 8.10
C THR A 101 -0.57 -10.65 9.40
N HIS A 102 -0.33 -11.69 10.22
CA HIS A 102 -0.97 -11.81 11.53
C HIS A 102 -0.61 -10.66 12.47
N LYS A 103 0.66 -10.25 12.49
CA LYS A 103 1.13 -9.09 13.26
C LYS A 103 0.43 -7.81 12.84
N VAL A 104 0.29 -7.59 11.53
CA VAL A 104 -0.44 -6.44 10.97
C VAL A 104 -1.91 -6.48 11.39
N TYR A 105 -2.61 -7.60 11.20
CA TYR A 105 -4.02 -7.71 11.59
C TYR A 105 -4.24 -7.51 13.10
N ALA A 106 -3.36 -8.06 13.94
CA ALA A 106 -3.43 -7.86 15.38
C ALA A 106 -3.23 -6.40 15.79
N SER A 107 -2.44 -5.62 15.04
CA SER A 107 -2.23 -4.19 15.30
C SER A 107 -3.41 -3.28 14.90
N LEU A 108 -4.44 -3.83 14.23
CA LEU A 108 -5.62 -3.09 13.77
C LEU A 108 -6.88 -3.38 14.61
N GLN A 109 -6.78 -4.22 15.65
CA GLN A 109 -7.85 -4.52 16.60
C GLN A 109 -7.77 -3.62 17.83
#